data_AF-A0A3M0WQ35-F1
#
_entry.id   AF-A0A3M0WQ35-F1
#
_cell.length_a   1.000
_cell.length_b   1.000
_cell.length_c   1.000
_cell.angle_alpha   90.00
_cell.angle_beta   90.00
_cell.angle_gamma   90.00
#
_symmetry.space_group_name_H-M   'P 1'
#
loop_
_entity.id
_entity.type
_entity.pdbx_description
1 polymer ?
#
loop_
_entity_poly.entity_id
_entity_poly.type
_entity_poly.pdbx_seq_one_letter_code
_entity_poly.pdbx_strand_id
1 'polypeptide(L)'
;ETMPQAPAAFEVVDEGQTITTPLAQFTTTYTYGNDAYDDSFSIENVQGDFLGECGVGISESIGTDLPKNVTALEIWLFDKNDIRTVTKVLMSDHAFFDDALKAKLAPKGEPILARENETIVLETATLIINAEIKEMQYGTGTLPPQSFFERITIELSAWSKESGAVEADASASDALDY
;
A
#
# COMPACT_ATOMS: atom_id res chain seq x y z
N GLU A 1 -35.15 18.61 -14.87
CA GLU A 1 -35.10 18.46 -13.41
C GLU A 1 -34.50 17.11 -13.05
N THR A 2 -33.52 17.15 -12.14
CA THR A 2 -33.00 16.11 -11.24
C THR A 2 -33.41 14.65 -11.44
N MET A 3 -32.41 13.81 -11.68
CA MET A 3 -32.34 12.48 -11.06
C MET A 3 -31.05 12.42 -10.23
N PRO A 4 -31.10 12.24 -8.89
CA PRO A 4 -30.01 11.60 -8.19
C PRO A 4 -30.15 10.08 -8.41
N GLN A 5 -29.09 9.43 -8.90
CA GLN A 5 -29.05 7.97 -8.94
C GLN A 5 -27.82 7.50 -8.15
N ALA A 6 -28.05 7.27 -6.87
CA ALA A 6 -27.48 6.16 -6.13
C ALA A 6 -28.70 5.52 -5.44
N PRO A 7 -28.88 4.19 -5.53
CA PRO A 7 -28.07 3.32 -4.67
C PRO A 7 -27.75 1.95 -5.28
N ALA A 8 -26.67 1.33 -4.81
CA ALA A 8 -26.64 -0.11 -4.52
C ALA A 8 -25.32 -0.44 -3.81
N ALA A 9 -25.31 -0.30 -2.49
CA ALA A 9 -24.55 -1.24 -1.69
C ALA A 9 -25.28 -2.58 -1.80
N PHE A 10 -24.56 -3.65 -2.13
CA PHE A 10 -24.76 -5.06 -1.76
C PHE A 10 -24.06 -5.91 -2.83
N GLU A 11 -22.89 -6.44 -2.50
CA GLU A 11 -22.43 -7.70 -3.08
C GLU A 11 -22.25 -8.69 -1.93
N VAL A 12 -23.08 -9.72 -1.93
CA VAL A 12 -22.94 -10.93 -1.10
C VAL A 12 -22.20 -11.97 -1.91
N VAL A 13 -21.04 -12.44 -1.45
CA VAL A 13 -20.47 -13.73 -1.85
C VAL A 13 -19.70 -14.41 -0.70
N ASP A 14 -20.23 -15.58 -0.32
CA ASP A 14 -19.63 -16.87 0.04
C ASP A 14 -18.58 -17.04 1.17
N GLU A 15 -18.66 -18.22 1.80
CA GLU A 15 -18.16 -18.65 3.10
C GLU A 15 -16.71 -18.25 3.49
N GLY A 16 -16.57 -17.55 4.62
CA GLY A 16 -15.36 -17.57 5.46
C GLY A 16 -14.33 -16.44 5.28
N GLN A 17 -14.51 -15.53 4.32
CA GLN A 17 -13.70 -14.31 4.21
C GLN A 17 -14.61 -13.09 4.44
N THR A 18 -14.46 -12.42 5.59
CA THR A 18 -15.07 -11.11 5.79
C THR A 18 -14.43 -10.15 4.79
N ILE A 19 -15.07 -9.93 3.63
CA ILE A 19 -14.65 -8.89 2.68
C ILE A 19 -15.01 -7.56 3.32
N THR A 20 -14.07 -7.00 4.09
CA THR A 20 -14.19 -5.64 4.60
C THR A 20 -13.92 -4.68 3.44
N THR A 21 -14.84 -3.77 3.15
CA THR A 21 -14.61 -2.67 2.19
C THR A 21 -13.46 -1.79 2.70
N PRO A 22 -12.49 -1.39 1.85
CA PRO A 22 -11.43 -0.47 2.26
C PRO A 22 -12.02 0.88 2.64
N LEU A 23 -11.40 1.52 3.65
CA LEU A 23 -11.68 2.90 4.04
C LEU A 23 -11.30 3.87 2.91
N ALA A 24 -10.21 3.58 2.23
CA ALA A 24 -9.73 4.36 1.11
C ALA A 24 -8.93 3.49 0.14
N GLN A 25 -8.95 3.91 -1.13
CA GLN A 25 -8.13 3.35 -2.19
C GLN A 25 -7.44 4.48 -2.93
N PHE A 26 -6.14 4.34 -3.15
CA PHE A 26 -5.30 5.31 -3.83
C PHE A 26 -4.52 4.62 -4.94
N THR A 27 -4.26 5.33 -6.02
CA THR A 27 -3.33 4.89 -7.05
C THR A 27 -2.23 5.91 -7.18
N THR A 28 -0.99 5.45 -7.15
CA THR A 28 0.18 6.29 -7.38
C THR A 28 1.06 5.65 -8.44
N THR A 29 1.83 6.47 -9.15
CA THR A 29 2.70 6.02 -10.23
C THR A 29 4.00 6.78 -10.23
N TYR A 30 5.10 6.07 -10.00
CA TYR A 30 6.41 6.56 -10.37
C TYR A 30 6.61 6.43 -11.88
N THR A 31 7.17 7.46 -12.50
CA THR A 31 7.63 7.42 -13.90
C THR A 31 9.02 8.04 -13.95
N TYR A 32 9.90 7.44 -14.75
CA TYR A 32 11.27 7.90 -14.96
C TYR A 32 11.30 9.38 -15.32
N GLY A 33 12.21 10.13 -14.70
CA GLY A 33 12.21 11.60 -14.74
C GLY A 33 11.63 12.27 -13.50
N ASN A 34 10.78 11.58 -12.72
CA ASN A 34 10.24 12.13 -11.48
C ASN A 34 11.19 11.90 -10.29
N ASP A 35 12.31 12.63 -10.26
CA ASP A 35 13.35 12.51 -9.23
C ASP A 35 12.92 12.96 -7.81
N ALA A 36 11.73 13.53 -7.69
CA ALA A 36 11.13 14.04 -6.45
C ALA A 36 9.86 13.26 -6.06
N TYR A 37 9.64 12.07 -6.62
CA TYR A 37 8.50 11.23 -6.31
C TYR A 37 8.47 10.82 -4.83
N ASP A 38 7.42 11.27 -4.15
CA ASP A 38 7.14 11.07 -2.72
C ASP A 38 5.66 11.38 -2.46
N ASP A 39 4.78 10.48 -2.91
CA ASP A 39 3.32 10.66 -2.78
C ASP A 39 2.83 10.15 -1.43
N SER A 40 2.00 10.96 -0.75
CA SER A 40 1.34 10.58 0.51
C SER A 40 -0.17 10.80 0.46
N PHE A 41 -0.90 9.99 1.22
CA PHE A 41 -2.36 9.94 1.24
C PHE A 41 -2.87 9.78 2.67
N SER A 42 -3.74 10.70 3.09
CA SER A 42 -4.42 10.62 4.39
C SER A 42 -5.48 9.52 4.40
N ILE A 43 -5.49 8.72 5.47
CA ILE A 43 -6.50 7.70 5.73
C ILE A 43 -7.45 8.28 6.78
N GLU A 44 -8.72 8.43 6.40
CA GLU A 44 -9.78 9.00 7.23
C GLU A 44 -10.95 8.01 7.37
N ASN A 45 -11.73 8.14 8.45
CA ASN A 45 -13.00 7.43 8.57
C ASN A 45 -14.12 8.15 7.80
N VAL A 46 -15.33 7.59 7.81
CA VAL A 46 -16.51 8.18 7.13
C VAL A 46 -16.96 9.51 7.73
N GLN A 47 -16.50 9.84 8.94
CA GLN A 47 -16.74 11.12 9.61
C GLN A 47 -15.67 12.18 9.26
N GLY A 48 -14.61 11.80 8.54
CA GLY A 48 -13.48 12.67 8.21
C GLY A 48 -12.44 12.76 9.34
N ASP A 49 -12.49 11.89 10.35
CA ASP A 49 -11.44 11.82 11.36
C ASP A 49 -10.20 11.17 10.76
N PHE A 50 -9.07 11.85 10.86
CA PHE A 50 -7.76 11.30 10.54
C PHE A 50 -7.50 10.03 11.36
N LEU A 51 -7.07 8.95 10.71
CA LEU A 51 -6.67 7.68 11.32
C LEU A 51 -5.17 7.41 11.13
N GLY A 52 -4.60 7.87 10.02
CA GLY A 52 -3.21 7.63 9.68
C GLY A 52 -2.90 8.14 8.27
N GLU A 53 -1.73 7.79 7.77
CA GLU A 53 -1.26 8.19 6.44
C GLU A 53 -0.46 7.05 5.82
N CYS A 54 -0.54 6.89 4.50
CA CYS A 54 0.33 5.98 3.76
C CYS A 54 0.90 6.66 2.54
N GLY A 55 1.97 6.09 1.99
CA GLY A 55 2.60 6.67 0.82
C GLY A 55 3.64 5.79 0.17
N VAL A 56 4.15 6.28 -0.97
CA VAL A 56 5.24 5.69 -1.72
C VAL A 56 6.23 6.77 -2.12
N GLY A 57 7.50 6.56 -1.81
CA GLY A 57 8.57 7.50 -2.12
C GLY A 57 9.84 6.84 -2.65
N ILE A 58 10.74 7.66 -3.21
CA ILE A 58 12.06 7.19 -3.65
C ILE A 58 12.92 6.86 -2.43
N SER A 59 13.36 5.60 -2.35
CA SER A 59 14.32 5.19 -1.32
C SER A 59 15.76 5.26 -1.83
N GLU A 60 16.04 4.84 -3.06
CA GLU A 60 17.41 4.78 -3.58
C GLU A 60 17.49 4.88 -5.09
N SER A 61 18.63 5.39 -5.59
CA SER A 61 18.96 5.40 -7.01
C SER A 61 20.31 4.73 -7.24
N ILE A 62 20.49 4.13 -8.41
CA ILE A 62 21.74 3.49 -8.83
C ILE A 62 22.48 4.37 -9.82
N GLY A 63 23.82 4.41 -9.73
CA GLY A 63 24.65 5.24 -10.60
C GLY A 63 24.56 6.72 -10.25
N THR A 64 24.90 7.57 -11.21
CA THR A 64 24.98 9.04 -11.04
C THR A 64 24.29 9.80 -12.17
N ASP A 65 23.49 9.12 -12.98
CA ASP A 65 22.81 9.73 -14.12
C ASP A 65 21.69 10.68 -13.67
N LEU A 66 21.32 11.58 -14.59
CA LEU A 66 20.16 12.45 -14.48
C LEU A 66 19.30 12.31 -15.76
N PRO A 67 17.98 12.03 -15.64
CA PRO A 67 17.24 11.75 -14.41
C PRO A 67 17.77 10.55 -13.61
N LYS A 68 17.45 10.48 -12.32
CA LYS A 68 17.94 9.43 -11.44
C LYS A 68 17.38 8.07 -11.85
N ASN A 69 18.24 7.07 -11.93
CA ASN A 69 17.83 5.67 -12.11
C ASN A 69 17.35 5.11 -10.76
N VAL A 70 16.07 5.27 -10.44
CA VAL A 70 15.48 4.81 -9.16
C VAL A 70 15.49 3.28 -9.09
N THR A 71 16.24 2.75 -8.12
CA THR A 71 16.47 1.31 -7.93
C THR A 71 15.67 0.70 -6.78
N ALA A 72 15.20 1.54 -5.85
CA ALA A 72 14.33 1.14 -4.77
C ALA A 72 13.36 2.27 -4.39
N LEU A 73 12.13 1.88 -4.06
CA LEU A 73 11.08 2.70 -3.51
C LEU A 73 10.82 2.26 -2.06
N GLU A 74 10.18 3.11 -1.27
CA GLU A 74 9.66 2.74 0.04
C GLU A 74 8.15 2.91 0.05
N ILE A 75 7.46 1.90 0.55
CA ILE A 75 6.03 1.94 0.88
C ILE A 75 5.98 2.06 2.39
N TRP A 76 5.21 3.01 2.89
CA TRP A 76 5.14 3.29 4.32
C TRP A 76 3.71 3.48 4.81
N LEU A 77 3.50 3.17 6.09
CA LEU A 77 2.24 3.31 6.80
C LEU A 77 2.49 3.93 8.17
N PHE A 78 1.84 5.07 8.41
CA PHE A 78 1.75 5.75 9.69
C PHE A 78 0.33 5.60 10.25
N ASP A 79 0.23 5.39 11.56
CA ASP A 79 -1.02 5.25 12.30
C ASP A 79 -1.02 6.27 13.44
N LYS A 80 -2.10 7.04 13.59
CA LYS A 80 -2.17 8.08 14.63
C LYS A 80 -2.02 7.52 16.05
N ASN A 81 -2.33 6.24 16.24
CA ASN A 81 -2.29 5.53 17.51
C ASN A 81 -1.00 4.72 17.71
N ASP A 82 -0.11 4.65 16.71
CA ASP A 82 1.22 4.02 16.81
C ASP A 82 2.31 5.05 16.46
N ILE A 83 3.22 5.30 17.40
CA ILE A 83 4.31 6.27 17.18
C ILE A 83 5.34 5.82 16.14
N ARG A 84 5.24 4.59 15.62
CA ARG A 84 6.16 4.02 14.64
C ARG A 84 5.53 3.98 13.25
N THR A 85 6.26 4.48 12.27
CA THR A 85 5.98 4.22 10.86
C THR A 85 6.50 2.83 10.50
N VAL A 86 5.64 2.03 9.86
CA VAL A 86 6.05 0.76 9.25
C VAL A 86 6.47 1.04 7.82
N THR A 87 7.65 0.57 7.43
CA THR A 87 8.20 0.78 6.09
C THR A 87 8.67 -0.55 5.50
N LYS A 88 8.32 -0.76 4.23
CA LYS A 88 8.86 -1.83 3.38
C LYS A 88 9.57 -1.19 2.19
N VAL A 89 10.79 -1.66 1.92
CA VAL A 89 11.61 -1.16 0.82
C VAL A 89 11.40 -2.05 -0.39
N LEU A 90 10.70 -1.52 -1.38
CA LEU A 90 10.43 -2.18 -2.65
C LEU A 90 11.62 -2.03 -3.60
N MET A 91 12.31 -3.13 -3.88
CA MET A 91 13.60 -3.15 -4.58
C MET A 91 13.45 -3.69 -6.00
N SER A 92 14.23 -3.13 -6.93
CA SER A 92 14.44 -3.73 -8.24
C SER A 92 15.08 -5.13 -8.12
N ASP A 93 14.97 -5.96 -9.16
CA ASP A 93 15.57 -7.30 -9.18
C ASP A 93 17.08 -7.23 -8.88
N HIS A 94 17.79 -6.32 -9.55
CA HIS A 94 19.21 -6.09 -9.31
C HIS A 94 19.50 -5.70 -7.86
N ALA A 95 18.78 -4.72 -7.31
CA ALA A 95 19.02 -4.26 -5.95
C ALA A 95 18.76 -5.35 -4.92
N PHE A 96 17.70 -6.16 -5.11
CA PHE A 96 17.33 -7.24 -4.20
C PHE A 96 18.34 -8.39 -4.20
N PHE A 97 19.10 -8.60 -5.27
CA PHE A 97 20.16 -9.63 -5.32
C PHE A 97 21.57 -9.08 -5.10
N ASP A 98 21.74 -7.77 -4.96
CA ASP A 98 22.99 -7.14 -4.55
C ASP A 98 23.05 -6.99 -3.01
N ASP A 99 24.00 -7.68 -2.38
CA ASP A 99 24.12 -7.68 -0.92
C ASP A 99 24.55 -6.32 -0.35
N ALA A 100 25.28 -5.50 -1.10
CA ALA A 100 25.67 -4.17 -0.65
C ALA A 100 24.49 -3.20 -0.67
N LEU A 101 23.66 -3.23 -1.73
CA LEU A 101 22.43 -2.44 -1.81
C LEU A 101 21.41 -2.87 -0.76
N LYS A 102 21.18 -4.17 -0.59
CA LYS A 102 20.33 -4.68 0.50
C LYS A 102 20.82 -4.23 1.88
N ALA A 103 22.11 -4.39 2.17
CA ALA A 103 22.66 -3.97 3.47
C ALA A 103 22.54 -2.45 3.69
N LYS A 104 22.72 -1.65 2.63
CA LYS A 104 22.52 -0.19 2.68
C LYS A 104 21.07 0.18 2.99
N LEU A 105 20.11 -0.58 2.49
CA LEU A 105 18.68 -0.28 2.60
C LEU A 105 18.00 -0.95 3.81
N ALA A 106 18.61 -1.96 4.41
CA ALA A 106 18.08 -2.66 5.58
C ALA A 106 17.66 -1.74 6.75
N PRO A 107 18.34 -0.61 7.06
CA PRO A 107 17.90 0.29 8.12
C PRO A 107 16.60 1.05 7.80
N LYS A 108 16.17 1.12 6.54
CA LYS A 108 14.98 1.86 6.12
C LYS A 108 13.69 1.07 6.25
N GLY A 109 13.77 -0.26 6.16
CA GLY A 109 12.60 -1.13 6.22
C GLY A 109 12.91 -2.54 5.74
N GLU A 110 11.89 -3.39 5.78
CA GLU A 110 11.99 -4.77 5.30
C GLU A 110 12.16 -4.79 3.78
N PRO A 111 13.16 -5.49 3.23
CA PRO A 111 13.38 -5.55 1.79
C PRO A 111 12.34 -6.45 1.10
N ILE A 112 11.71 -5.95 0.06
CA ILE A 112 10.73 -6.64 -0.78
C ILE A 112 11.20 -6.60 -2.24
N LEU A 113 11.12 -7.73 -2.94
CA LEU A 113 11.39 -7.78 -4.37
C LEU A 113 10.16 -7.30 -5.14
N ALA A 114 10.32 -6.31 -6.02
CA ALA A 114 9.23 -5.84 -6.85
C ALA A 114 8.85 -6.85 -7.93
N ARG A 115 7.57 -7.25 -7.94
CA ARG A 115 6.96 -8.07 -8.99
C ARG A 115 5.56 -7.55 -9.32
N GLU A 116 5.22 -7.55 -10.61
CA GLU A 116 3.85 -7.24 -11.03
C GLU A 116 2.85 -8.23 -10.41
N ASN A 117 1.69 -7.72 -10.04
CA ASN A 117 0.58 -8.43 -9.38
C ASN A 117 0.90 -8.96 -7.97
N GLU A 118 2.04 -8.59 -7.40
CA GLU A 118 2.34 -8.89 -6.00
C GLU A 118 1.64 -7.89 -5.08
N THR A 119 1.10 -8.40 -3.96
CA THR A 119 0.48 -7.60 -2.90
C THR A 119 1.38 -7.55 -1.69
N ILE A 120 1.73 -6.35 -1.27
CA ILE A 120 2.61 -6.07 -0.14
C ILE A 120 1.76 -5.54 1.01
N VAL A 121 1.78 -6.22 2.15
CA VAL A 121 0.93 -5.87 3.30
C VAL A 121 1.74 -5.12 4.34
N LEU A 122 1.30 -3.93 4.75
CA LEU A 122 1.85 -3.21 5.90
C LEU A 122 0.79 -3.11 6.99
N GLU A 123 1.19 -3.35 8.23
CA GLU A 123 0.28 -3.42 9.37
C GLU A 123 0.82 -2.65 10.56
N THR A 124 -0.02 -1.81 11.14
CA THR A 124 0.20 -1.14 12.43
C THR A 124 -0.75 -1.72 13.48
N ALA A 125 -0.88 -1.04 14.63
CA ALA A 125 -1.83 -1.39 15.67
C ALA A 125 -3.29 -1.36 15.18
N THR A 126 -3.69 -0.31 14.46
CA THR A 126 -5.10 -0.10 14.08
C THR A 126 -5.35 -0.08 12.59
N LEU A 127 -4.30 0.03 11.76
CA LEU A 127 -4.41 0.08 10.31
C LEU A 127 -3.71 -1.09 9.62
N ILE A 128 -4.22 -1.42 8.45
CA ILE A 128 -3.58 -2.31 7.48
C ILE A 128 -3.70 -1.66 6.10
N ILE A 129 -2.61 -1.71 5.32
CA ILE A 129 -2.66 -1.41 3.90
C ILE A 129 -2.19 -2.59 3.07
N ASN A 130 -2.84 -2.79 1.93
CA ASN A 130 -2.36 -3.63 0.84
C ASN A 130 -1.88 -2.72 -0.26
N ALA A 131 -0.61 -2.87 -0.63
CA ALA A 131 0.00 -2.21 -1.77
C ALA A 131 0.16 -3.23 -2.91
N GLU A 132 -0.66 -3.13 -3.94
CA GLU A 132 -0.63 -4.02 -5.10
C GLU A 132 0.10 -3.36 -6.27
N ILE A 133 1.11 -4.04 -6.80
CA ILE A 133 1.86 -3.56 -7.96
C ILE A 133 1.06 -3.91 -9.23
N LYS A 134 0.31 -2.94 -9.76
CA LYS A 134 -0.55 -3.15 -10.93
C LYS A 134 0.22 -3.21 -12.24
N GLU A 135 1.35 -2.50 -12.31
CA GLU A 135 2.17 -2.36 -13.51
C GLU A 135 3.61 -2.06 -13.11
N MET A 136 4.59 -2.66 -13.78
CA MET A 136 6.00 -2.40 -13.55
C MET A 136 6.81 -2.59 -14.83
N GLN A 137 7.57 -1.56 -15.18
CA GLN A 137 8.52 -1.59 -16.28
C GLN A 137 9.91 -1.21 -15.76
N TYR A 138 10.91 -2.02 -16.11
CA TYR A 138 12.30 -1.66 -15.90
C TYR A 138 12.81 -0.78 -17.04
N GLY A 139 13.66 0.17 -16.68
CA GLY A 139 14.40 0.97 -17.66
C GLY A 139 15.44 0.14 -18.39
N THR A 140 15.94 0.70 -19.50
CA THR A 140 16.99 0.10 -20.33
C THR A 140 18.18 1.04 -20.43
N GLY A 141 19.39 0.51 -20.59
CA GLY A 141 20.58 1.33 -20.69
C GLY A 141 21.88 0.55 -20.47
N THR A 142 22.91 1.27 -20.02
CA THR A 142 24.25 0.74 -19.76
C THR A 142 24.41 0.13 -18.37
N LEU A 143 23.45 0.38 -17.48
CA LEU A 143 23.39 -0.23 -16.15
C LEU A 143 23.05 -1.73 -16.23
N PRO A 144 23.29 -2.50 -15.15
CA PRO A 144 22.86 -3.89 -15.09
C PRO A 144 21.37 -4.04 -15.46
N PRO A 145 20.97 -5.15 -16.10
CA PRO A 145 19.57 -5.39 -16.42
C PRO A 145 18.68 -5.32 -15.17
N GLN A 146 17.45 -4.83 -15.34
CA GLN A 146 16.44 -4.79 -14.26
C GLN A 146 16.91 -4.05 -12.99
N SER A 147 17.72 -2.99 -13.19
CA SER A 147 18.34 -2.25 -12.08
C SER A 147 17.63 -0.98 -11.66
N PHE A 148 16.72 -0.46 -12.47
CA PHE A 148 15.93 0.70 -12.12
C PHE A 148 14.59 0.68 -12.84
N PHE A 149 13.60 1.34 -12.24
CA PHE A 149 12.26 1.40 -12.77
C PHE A 149 12.16 2.49 -13.85
N GLU A 150 11.56 2.15 -14.98
CA GLU A 150 11.04 3.13 -15.95
C GLU A 150 9.69 3.66 -15.46
N ARG A 151 8.86 2.75 -14.94
CA ARG A 151 7.50 3.02 -14.47
C ARG A 151 7.09 1.97 -13.46
N ILE A 152 6.37 2.38 -12.42
CA ILE A 152 5.70 1.44 -11.52
C ILE A 152 4.43 2.09 -10.98
N THR A 153 3.32 1.37 -11.11
CA THR A 153 1.99 1.79 -10.66
C THR A 153 1.58 0.92 -9.48
N ILE A 154 1.24 1.56 -8.37
CA ILE A 154 0.85 0.88 -7.13
C ILE A 154 -0.55 1.35 -6.73
N GLU A 155 -1.40 0.39 -6.41
CA GLU A 155 -2.69 0.64 -5.77
C GLU A 155 -2.55 0.37 -4.27
N LEU A 156 -2.90 1.35 -3.45
CA LEU A 156 -2.92 1.26 -2.00
C LEU A 156 -4.37 1.15 -1.55
N SER A 157 -4.75 0.05 -0.92
CA SER A 157 -6.04 -0.09 -0.24
C SER A 157 -5.82 -0.10 1.27
N ALA A 158 -6.59 0.69 2.02
CA ALA A 158 -6.43 0.85 3.46
C ALA A 158 -7.66 0.39 4.23
N TRP A 159 -7.47 -0.30 5.35
CA TRP A 159 -8.54 -0.71 6.26
C TRP A 159 -8.19 -0.39 7.71
N SER A 160 -9.22 -0.17 8.52
CA SER A 160 -9.09 -0.21 9.99
C SER A 160 -9.34 -1.62 10.49
N LYS A 161 -8.47 -2.07 11.40
CA LYS A 161 -8.60 -3.36 12.11
C LYS A 161 -9.79 -3.36 13.08
N GLU A 162 -10.25 -2.19 13.51
CA GLU A 162 -11.39 -2.04 14.42
C GLU A 162 -12.74 -2.23 13.71
N SER A 163 -12.80 -1.93 12.40
CA SER A 163 -14.03 -2.02 11.61
C SER A 163 -14.47 -3.46 11.26
N GLY A 164 -13.66 -4.47 11.59
CA GLY A 164 -13.97 -5.89 11.40
C GLY A 164 -14.77 -6.54 12.54
N ALA A 165 -14.96 -5.83 13.67
CA ALA A 165 -15.76 -6.29 14.79
C ALA A 165 -17.19 -5.71 14.72
N VAL A 166 -17.95 -6.08 13.69
CA VAL A 166 -19.42 -6.03 13.84
C VAL A 166 -19.79 -7.11 14.83
N GLU A 167 -20.19 -6.66 16.01
CA GLU A 167 -20.73 -7.47 17.10
C GLU A 167 -21.69 -8.52 16.54
N ALA A 168 -21.36 -9.79 16.75
CA ALA A 168 -22.34 -10.86 16.65
C ALA A 168 -23.36 -10.62 17.78
N ASP A 169 -24.39 -9.82 17.50
CA ASP A 169 -25.51 -9.61 18.40
C ASP A 169 -26.21 -10.95 18.63
N ALA A 170 -25.81 -11.61 19.72
CA ALA A 170 -26.53 -12.72 20.32
C ALA A 170 -27.77 -12.15 21.04
N SER A 171 -28.78 -11.75 20.27
CA SER A 171 -30.12 -11.48 20.78
C SER A 171 -31.17 -12.33 20.06
N ALA A 172 -31.01 -13.66 20.18
CA ALA A 172 -32.09 -14.58 19.85
C ALA A 172 -32.39 -15.53 21.01
N SER A 173 -33.66 -15.53 21.39
CA SER A 173 -34.39 -16.47 22.24
C SER A 173 -34.11 -16.45 23.75
N ASP A 174 -34.91 -15.66 24.48
CA ASP A 174 -35.73 -16.27 25.53
C ASP A 174 -36.97 -15.41 25.82
N ALA A 175 -38.04 -15.68 25.06
CA ALA A 175 -39.37 -15.18 25.37
C ALA A 175 -40.41 -16.08 24.71
N LEU A 176 -40.69 -17.25 25.32
CA LEU A 176 -42.02 -17.87 25.35
C LEU A 176 -42.02 -18.96 26.44
N ASP A 177 -42.60 -18.65 27.60
CA ASP A 177 -43.53 -19.57 28.27
C ASP A 177 -44.23 -18.84 29.44
N TYR A 178 -45.52 -18.56 29.24
CA TYR A 178 -46.52 -18.34 30.28
C TYR A 178 -47.88 -18.84 29.79
#